data_AF-A0A7C4JKS3-F1
#
_entry.id   AF-A0A7C4JKS3-F1
#
_cell.length_a   1.000
_cell.length_b   1.000
_cell.length_c   1.000
_cell.angle_alpha   90.00
_cell.angle_beta   90.00
_cell.angle_gamma   90.00
#
_symmetry.space_group_name_H-M   'P 1'
#
loop_
_entity.id
_entity.type
_entity.pdbx_description
1 polymer ?
#
loop_
_entity_poly.entity_id
_entity_poly.type
_entity_poly.pdbx_seq_one_letter_code
_entity_poly.pdbx_strand_id
1 'polypeptide(L)'
;MSLFVKRFGVLLSAVVFIMLGLDIIVLYHNLSLLPLTVSMNLIVVGFLVLLRGFVESNKSDRRFYLAWALLLMNIASSIIVASSLGNNIIGLAVFLIGLGVVMLFVSLA
;
A
#
# COMPACT_ATOMS: atom_id res chain seq x y z
N MET A 1 -0.16 27.07 -0.23
CA MET A 1 0.06 25.71 0.34
C MET A 1 1.24 25.81 1.30
N SER A 2 1.03 25.61 2.60
CA SER A 2 2.06 25.92 3.62
C SER A 2 3.26 24.97 3.51
N LEU A 3 4.46 25.49 3.81
CA LEU A 3 5.74 24.77 3.75
C LEU A 3 5.74 23.47 4.61
N PHE A 4 4.89 23.47 5.64
CA PHE A 4 4.63 22.33 6.52
C PHE A 4 3.96 21.15 5.78
N VAL A 5 2.99 21.43 4.91
CA VAL A 5 2.25 20.42 4.12
C VAL A 5 3.17 19.70 3.12
N LYS A 6 4.14 20.42 2.54
CA LYS A 6 5.18 19.86 1.66
C LYS A 6 6.16 18.98 2.44
N ARG A 7 6.68 19.47 3.57
CA ARG A 7 7.63 18.70 4.40
C ARG A 7 7.01 17.43 4.99
N PHE A 8 5.75 17.51 5.42
CA PHE A 8 5.02 16.35 5.92
C PHE A 8 4.80 15.29 4.83
N GLY A 9 4.54 15.71 3.59
CA GLY A 9 4.42 14.79 2.45
C GLY A 9 5.72 14.04 2.15
N VAL A 10 6.85 14.75 2.15
CA VAL A 10 8.18 14.13 1.95
C VAL A 10 8.51 13.17 3.08
N LEU A 11 8.26 13.56 4.33
CA LEU A 11 8.55 12.74 5.50
C LEU A 11 7.68 11.48 5.53
N LEU A 12 6.40 11.60 5.19
CA LEU A 12 5.48 10.46 5.07
C LEU A 12 5.93 9.52 3.96
N SER A 13 6.31 10.04 2.79
CA SER A 13 6.85 9.21 1.69
C SER A 13 8.15 8.50 2.08
N ALA A 14 9.06 9.15 2.81
CA ALA A 14 10.28 8.53 3.30
C ALA A 14 9.99 7.40 4.30
N VAL A 15 9.04 7.60 5.21
CA VAL A 15 8.59 6.55 6.14
C VAL A 15 7.98 5.37 5.39
N VAL A 16 7.17 5.63 4.35
CA VAL A 16 6.62 4.57 3.47
C VAL A 16 7.74 3.75 2.83
N PHE A 17 8.75 4.40 2.24
CA PHE A 17 9.86 3.69 1.58
C PHE A 17 10.74 2.91 2.58
N ILE A 18 10.97 3.45 3.77
CA ILE A 18 11.70 2.76 4.84
C ILE A 18 10.93 1.51 5.30
N MET A 19 9.61 1.63 5.50
CA MET A 19 8.76 0.49 5.86
C MET A 19 8.72 -0.57 4.75
N LEU A 20 8.58 -0.15 3.49
CA LEU A 20 8.65 -1.07 2.34
C LEU A 20 9.99 -1.80 2.24
N GLY A 21 11.10 -1.10 2.47
CA GLY A 21 12.43 -1.71 2.47
C GLY A 21 12.61 -2.73 3.60
N LEU A 22 12.10 -2.43 4.80
CA LEU A 22 12.09 -3.37 5.92
C LEU A 22 11.22 -4.59 5.61
N ASP A 23 10.06 -4.40 4.99
CA ASP A 23 9.15 -5.48 4.61
C ASP A 23 9.79 -6.45 3.59
N ILE A 24 10.58 -5.93 2.63
CA ILE A 24 11.34 -6.77 1.66
C ILE A 24 12.40 -7.62 2.38
N ILE A 25 13.17 -7.02 3.30
CA ILE A 25 14.21 -7.73 4.07
C ILE A 25 13.57 -8.84 4.91
N VAL A 26 12.41 -8.55 5.49
CA VAL A 26 11.65 -9.47 6.32
C VAL A 26 11.09 -10.65 5.50
N LEU A 27 10.53 -10.39 4.32
CA LEU A 27 10.07 -11.43 3.39
C LEU A 27 11.22 -12.35 2.94
N TYR A 28 12.42 -11.80 2.74
CA TYR A 28 13.60 -12.57 2.33
C TYR A 28 14.09 -13.57 3.40
N HIS A 29 13.93 -13.24 4.69
CA HIS A 29 14.40 -14.10 5.78
C HIS A 29 13.43 -15.22 6.22
N ASN A 30 12.29 -15.36 5.55
CA ASN A 30 11.36 -16.50 5.68
C ASN A 30 10.90 -16.81 7.12
N LEU A 31 10.78 -15.77 7.96
CA LEU A 31 10.31 -15.89 9.33
C LEU A 31 8.78 -16.02 9.33
N SER A 32 8.25 -17.14 9.81
CA SER A 32 6.86 -17.58 9.62
C SER A 32 5.75 -16.66 10.14
N LEU A 33 6.03 -15.79 11.12
CA LEU A 33 5.05 -14.84 11.69
C LEU A 33 5.08 -13.46 11.03
N LEU A 34 6.11 -13.17 10.23
CA LEU A 34 6.41 -11.84 9.75
C LEU A 34 5.63 -11.37 8.49
N PRO A 35 5.15 -12.23 7.57
CA PRO A 35 4.33 -11.79 6.44
C PRO A 35 3.03 -11.07 6.85
N LEU A 36 2.45 -11.47 7.99
CA LEU A 36 1.28 -10.80 8.58
C LEU A 36 1.63 -9.40 9.11
N THR A 37 2.80 -9.24 9.73
CA THR A 37 3.30 -7.94 10.21
C THR A 37 3.56 -6.98 9.06
N VAL A 38 4.17 -7.47 7.97
CA VAL A 38 4.36 -6.73 6.71
C VAL A 38 3.02 -6.26 6.16
N SER A 39 2.04 -7.17 6.11
CA SER A 39 0.70 -6.83 5.60
C SER A 39 0.02 -5.75 6.45
N MET A 40 0.15 -5.83 7.78
CA MET A 40 -0.39 -4.83 8.69
C MET A 40 0.28 -3.46 8.49
N ASN A 41 1.60 -3.41 8.30
CA ASN A 41 2.31 -2.17 7.99
C ASN A 41 1.79 -1.55 6.68
N LEU A 42 1.67 -2.36 5.63
CA LEU A 42 1.14 -1.91 4.34
C LEU A 42 -0.31 -1.40 4.45
N ILE A 43 -1.15 -2.00 5.29
CA ILE A 43 -2.51 -1.51 5.56
C ILE A 43 -2.46 -0.14 6.24
N VAL A 44 -1.66 0.01 7.29
CA VAL A 44 -1.53 1.27 8.04
C VAL A 44 -1.02 2.37 7.11
N VAL A 45 0.01 2.09 6.33
CA VAL A 45 0.58 3.03 5.36
C VAL A 45 -0.43 3.36 4.26
N GLY A 46 -1.10 2.35 3.69
CA GLY A 46 -2.15 2.54 2.70
C GLY A 46 -3.27 3.43 3.23
N PHE A 47 -3.68 3.26 4.49
CA PHE A 47 -4.69 4.09 5.13
C PHE A 47 -4.23 5.53 5.34
N LEU A 48 -2.99 5.76 5.75
CA LEU A 48 -2.43 7.11 5.87
C LEU A 48 -2.37 7.84 4.51
N VAL A 49 -1.97 7.11 3.46
CA VAL A 49 -1.95 7.64 2.09
C VAL A 49 -3.37 7.95 1.61
N LEU A 50 -4.35 7.09 1.92
CA LEU A 50 -5.76 7.30 1.61
C LEU A 50 -6.29 8.59 2.26
N LEU A 51 -6.04 8.77 3.56
CA LEU A 51 -6.43 9.98 4.29
C LEU A 51 -5.77 11.23 3.69
N ARG A 52 -4.49 11.15 3.30
CA ARG A 52 -3.82 12.26 2.63
C ARG A 52 -4.47 12.58 1.29
N GLY A 53 -4.87 11.58 0.52
CA GLY A 53 -5.62 11.76 -0.72
C GLY A 53 -6.94 12.52 -0.50
N PHE A 54 -7.70 12.21 0.55
CA PHE A 54 -8.95 12.90 0.86
C PHE A 54 -8.79 14.38 1.22
N VAL A 55 -7.67 14.74 1.84
CA VAL A 55 -7.38 16.13 2.23
C VAL A 55 -6.80 16.95 1.06
N GLU A 56 -6.35 16.29 -0.01
CA GLU A 56 -5.69 16.96 -1.12
C GLU A 56 -6.69 17.70 -2.04
N SER A 57 -6.41 18.98 -2.26
CA SER A 57 -7.28 19.89 -3.03
C SER A 57 -7.07 19.76 -4.53
N ASN A 58 -5.86 19.38 -4.95
CA ASN A 58 -5.52 19.17 -6.34
C ASN A 58 -6.07 17.81 -6.82
N LYS A 59 -6.91 17.82 -7.87
CA LYS A 59 -7.52 16.60 -8.43
C LYS A 59 -6.48 15.60 -8.93
N SER A 60 -5.35 16.06 -9.45
CA SER A 60 -4.28 15.17 -9.95
C SER A 60 -3.59 14.44 -8.79
N ASP A 61 -3.16 15.20 -7.78
CA ASP A 61 -2.45 14.65 -6.63
C ASP A 61 -3.35 13.75 -5.79
N ARG A 62 -4.63 14.12 -5.64
CA ARG A 62 -5.65 13.26 -5.00
C ARG A 62 -5.76 11.89 -5.67
N ARG A 63 -5.83 11.85 -7.01
CA ARG A 63 -5.90 10.59 -7.76
C ARG A 63 -4.65 9.75 -7.53
N PHE A 64 -3.47 10.39 -7.58
CA PHE A 64 -2.21 9.71 -7.30
C PHE A 64 -2.21 9.06 -5.92
N TYR A 65 -2.59 9.79 -4.87
CA TYR A 65 -2.64 9.23 -3.51
C TYR A 65 -3.68 8.12 -3.36
N LEU A 66 -4.88 8.28 -3.92
CA LEU A 66 -5.91 7.23 -3.86
C LEU A 66 -5.48 5.95 -4.59
N ALA A 67 -4.86 6.08 -5.77
CA ALA A 67 -4.32 4.94 -6.52
C ALA A 67 -3.25 4.19 -5.73
N TRP A 68 -2.31 4.93 -5.13
CA TRP A 68 -1.25 4.35 -4.30
C TRP A 68 -1.79 3.68 -3.03
N ALA A 69 -2.78 4.29 -2.37
CA ALA A 69 -3.42 3.69 -1.21
C ALA A 69 -4.08 2.34 -1.55
N LEU A 70 -4.84 2.29 -2.64
CA LEU A 70 -5.50 1.07 -3.10
C LEU A 70 -4.48 0.00 -3.51
N LEU A 71 -3.38 0.39 -4.17
CA LEU A 71 -2.30 -0.53 -4.53
C LEU A 71 -1.64 -1.14 -3.28
N LEU A 72 -1.33 -0.34 -2.27
CA LEU A 72 -0.73 -0.82 -1.01
C LEU A 72 -1.67 -1.76 -0.26
N MET A 73 -2.96 -1.43 -0.19
CA MET A 73 -3.97 -2.30 0.43
C MET A 73 -4.15 -3.62 -0.35
N ASN A 74 -4.04 -3.58 -1.68
CA ASN A 74 -4.09 -4.79 -2.50
C ASN A 74 -2.86 -5.70 -2.29
N ILE A 75 -1.67 -5.11 -2.17
CA ILE A 75 -0.47 -5.88 -1.84
C ILE A 75 -0.65 -6.52 -0.46
N ALA A 76 -1.11 -5.76 0.54
CA ALA A 76 -1.35 -6.29 1.88
C ALA A 76 -2.37 -7.44 1.89
N SER A 77 -3.52 -7.29 1.22
CA SER A 77 -4.53 -8.34 1.16
C SER A 77 -4.01 -9.59 0.48
N SER A 78 -3.21 -9.46 -0.58
CA SER A 78 -2.60 -10.60 -1.27
C SER A 78 -1.65 -11.39 -0.36
N ILE A 79 -0.83 -10.69 0.45
CA ILE A 79 0.11 -11.31 1.39
C ILE A 79 -0.65 -11.99 2.53
N ILE A 80 -1.71 -11.37 3.06
CA ILE A 80 -2.58 -12.00 4.08
C ILE A 80 -3.16 -13.30 3.54
N VAL A 81 -3.77 -13.27 2.34
CA VAL A 81 -4.40 -14.45 1.75
C VAL A 81 -3.37 -15.55 1.46
N ALA A 82 -2.20 -15.20 0.90
CA ALA A 82 -1.11 -16.15 0.66
C ALA A 82 -0.66 -16.83 1.96
N SER A 83 -0.48 -16.03 3.01
CA SER A 83 0.06 -16.49 4.30
C SER A 83 -0.95 -17.31 5.09
N SER A 84 -2.22 -16.90 5.11
CA SER A 84 -3.29 -17.58 5.86
C SER A 84 -3.69 -18.91 5.23
N LEU A 85 -3.65 -19.02 3.90
CA LEU A 85 -3.99 -20.25 3.18
C LEU A 85 -2.77 -21.14 2.90
N GLY A 86 -1.55 -20.65 3.15
CA GLY A 86 -0.31 -21.33 2.80
C GLY A 86 -0.16 -21.58 1.30
N ASN A 87 -0.86 -20.79 0.46
CA ASN A 87 -0.91 -21.00 -0.98
C ASN A 87 -0.63 -19.69 -1.74
N ASN A 88 0.60 -19.56 -2.23
CA ASN A 88 1.08 -18.40 -2.97
C ASN A 88 0.32 -18.14 -4.28
N ILE A 89 -0.25 -19.18 -4.90
CA ILE A 89 -1.03 -19.04 -6.15
C ILE A 89 -2.32 -18.27 -5.87
N ILE A 90 -2.99 -18.56 -4.74
CA ILE A 90 -4.23 -17.87 -4.36
C ILE A 90 -3.93 -16.40 -4.01
N GLY A 91 -2.83 -16.15 -3.28
CA GLY A 91 -2.38 -14.78 -3.02
C GLY A 91 -2.09 -13.99 -4.30
N LEU A 92 -1.39 -14.62 -5.27
CA LEU A 92 -1.14 -14.02 -6.58
C LEU A 92 -2.45 -13.72 -7.34
N ALA A 93 -3.42 -14.64 -7.29
CA ALA A 93 -4.73 -14.42 -7.92
C ALA A 93 -5.45 -13.20 -7.31
N VAL A 94 -5.45 -13.08 -5.98
CA VAL A 94 -6.00 -11.90 -5.28
C VAL A 94 -5.28 -10.62 -5.69
N PHE A 95 -3.95 -10.65 -5.75
CA PHE A 95 -3.14 -9.51 -6.19
C PHE A 95 -3.52 -9.04 -7.60
N LEU A 96 -3.66 -9.97 -8.56
CA LEU A 96 -4.01 -9.66 -9.94
C LEU A 96 -5.44 -9.12 -10.06
N ILE A 97 -6.40 -9.71 -9.34
CA ILE A 97 -7.79 -9.22 -9.31
C ILE A 97 -7.82 -7.78 -8.76
N GLY A 98 -7.17 -7.54 -7.62
CA GLY A 98 -7.14 -6.21 -7.03
C GLY A 98 -6.37 -5.20 -7.87
N LEU A 99 -5.32 -5.61 -8.61
CA LEU A 99 -4.67 -4.75 -9.60
C LEU A 99 -5.64 -4.35 -10.71
N GLY A 100 -6.45 -5.28 -11.21
CA GLY A 100 -7.52 -4.98 -12.16
C GLY A 100 -8.49 -3.93 -11.63
N VAL A 101 -8.93 -4.08 -10.37
CA VAL A 101 -9.81 -3.10 -9.69
C VAL A 101 -9.14 -1.73 -9.55
N VAL A 102 -7.87 -1.69 -9.14
CA VAL A 102 -7.10 -0.44 -9.03
C VAL A 102 -7.03 0.26 -10.39
N MET A 103 -6.73 -0.47 -11.47
CA MET A 103 -6.63 0.10 -12.82
C MET A 103 -7.97 0.65 -13.32
N LEU A 104 -9.08 -0.06 -13.06
CA LEU A 104 -10.43 0.43 -13.36
C LEU A 104 -10.72 1.73 -12.60
N PHE A 105 -10.36 1.79 -11.32
CA PHE A 105 -10.57 2.98 -10.50
C PHE A 105 -9.74 4.17 -10.98
N VAL A 106 -8.47 3.95 -11.34
CA VAL A 106 -7.59 4.99 -11.89
C VAL A 106 -8.09 5.50 -13.24
N SER A 107 -8.64 4.63 -14.09
CA SER A 107 -9.19 5.03 -15.38
C SER A 107 -10.49 5.82 -15.28
N LEU A 108 -11.27 5.64 -14.21
CA LEU A 108 -12.57 6.28 -14.01
C LEU A 108 -12.50 7.60 -13.20
N ALA A 109 -11.50 7.76 -12.34
CA ALA A 109 -11.29 8.94 -11.50
C ALA A 109 -10.66 10.10 -12.27
#